data_AF-A0A4R1EZF8-F1
#
_entry.id   AF-A0A4R1EZF8-F1
#
_cell.length_a   1.000
_cell.length_b   1.000
_cell.length_c   1.000
_cell.angle_alpha   90.00
_cell.angle_beta   90.00
_cell.angle_gamma   90.00
#
_symmetry.space_group_name_H-M   'P 1'
#
loop_
_entity.id
_entity.type
_entity.pdbx_description
1 polymer ?
#
loop_
_entity_poly.entity_id
_entity_poly.type
_entity_poly.pdbx_seq_one_letter_code
_entity_poly.pdbx_strand_id
1 'polypeptide(L)'
;MILRILIALIISIVAYVTYYNNAISTDYNEDIACFDLNDSHINTLRNSAVTFDTTEGGAPMLSFELKDLLFPGKISANESLDTTNRAIIKGIAFQIFLNAATLKSGNYSFTNPLFDDDNHNSRISSIPKLLELYDNKTIGFYFNENHATLLKSSKASFSYGVIGINAKRPFGDSTAFEYDIADIVGEKYPVNNDNTGNMSAEMLDRIMRLYYELVPALQVLLINGEIETGKYCRENSNSEWIKF
;
A
#
# COMPACT_ATOMS: atom_id res chain seq x y z
N MET A 1 13.90 -5.89 -51.88
CA MET A 1 12.61 -5.71 -51.17
C MET A 1 12.73 -6.06 -49.69
N ILE A 2 13.22 -7.25 -49.33
CA ILE A 2 13.38 -7.73 -47.94
C ILE A 2 14.20 -6.77 -47.05
N LEU A 3 15.33 -6.25 -47.55
CA LEU A 3 16.18 -5.33 -46.78
C LEU A 3 15.47 -4.02 -46.36
N ARG A 4 14.56 -3.50 -47.19
CA ARG A 4 13.81 -2.26 -46.88
C ARG A 4 12.76 -2.48 -45.79
N ILE A 5 12.15 -3.66 -45.75
CA ILE A 5 11.18 -4.05 -44.72
C ILE A 5 11.89 -4.24 -43.38
N LEU A 6 13.06 -4.88 -43.37
CA LEU A 6 13.84 -5.09 -42.15
C LEU A 6 14.29 -3.76 -41.52
N ILE A 7 14.76 -2.81 -42.35
CA ILE A 7 15.16 -1.48 -41.90
C ILE A 7 13.97 -0.72 -41.30
N ALA A 8 12.79 -0.76 -41.95
CA ALA A 8 11.59 -0.12 -41.42
C ALA A 8 11.15 -0.72 -40.07
N LEU A 9 11.28 -2.02 -39.89
CA LEU A 9 10.91 -2.71 -38.65
C LEU A 9 11.87 -2.37 -37.50
N ILE A 10 13.18 -2.30 -37.78
CA ILE A 10 14.19 -1.88 -36.79
C ILE A 10 13.95 -0.42 -36.38
N ILE A 11 13.70 0.48 -37.33
CA ILE A 11 13.38 1.89 -37.03
C ILE A 11 12.12 2.00 -36.16
N SER A 12 11.10 1.21 -36.45
CA SER A 12 9.85 1.20 -35.66
C SER A 12 10.07 0.68 -34.24
N ILE A 13 10.88 -0.38 -34.07
CA ILE A 13 11.23 -0.92 -32.75
C ILE A 13 12.08 0.10 -31.97
N VAL A 14 13.08 0.70 -32.59
CA VAL A 14 13.92 1.72 -31.93
C VAL A 14 13.07 2.93 -31.55
N ALA A 15 12.20 3.42 -32.44
CA ALA A 15 11.29 4.52 -32.13
C ALA A 15 10.32 4.18 -31.00
N TYR A 16 9.78 2.94 -30.98
CA TYR A 16 8.91 2.47 -29.90
C TYR A 16 9.65 2.35 -28.57
N VAL A 17 10.86 1.78 -28.57
CA VAL A 17 11.70 1.67 -27.36
C VAL A 17 12.13 3.05 -26.87
N THR A 18 12.49 3.98 -27.76
CA THR A 18 12.82 5.36 -27.39
C THR A 18 11.59 6.12 -26.89
N TYR A 19 10.41 5.94 -27.50
CA TYR A 19 9.17 6.54 -27.00
C TYR A 19 8.77 5.97 -25.64
N TYR A 20 8.82 4.66 -25.46
CA TYR A 20 8.50 3.99 -24.20
C TYR A 20 9.51 4.36 -23.12
N ASN A 21 10.81 4.38 -23.46
CA ASN A 21 11.85 4.82 -22.57
C ASN A 21 11.75 6.31 -22.29
N ASN A 22 11.31 7.19 -23.18
CA ASN A 22 11.11 8.62 -22.86
C ASN A 22 9.79 8.89 -22.13
N ALA A 23 8.78 8.04 -22.31
CA ALA A 23 7.54 8.09 -21.52
C ALA A 23 7.78 7.61 -20.08
N ILE A 24 8.78 6.74 -19.86
CA ILE A 24 9.18 6.25 -18.54
C ILE A 24 10.36 7.06 -17.97
N SER A 25 11.29 7.51 -18.82
CA SER A 25 12.35 8.49 -18.61
C SER A 25 11.80 9.87 -18.94
N THR A 26 10.69 10.21 -18.28
CA THR A 26 10.66 11.57 -17.77
C THR A 26 11.83 11.62 -16.80
N ASP A 27 12.87 12.36 -17.17
CA ASP A 27 13.66 13.08 -16.19
C ASP A 27 12.62 13.76 -15.29
N TYR A 28 12.27 13.08 -14.19
CA TYR A 28 11.66 13.68 -13.02
C TYR A 28 12.69 14.70 -12.56
N ASN A 29 12.63 15.90 -13.12
CA ASN A 29 12.94 17.06 -12.30
C ASN A 29 12.17 16.83 -11.00
N GLU A 30 12.90 16.79 -9.91
CA GLU A 30 12.45 16.61 -8.53
C GLU A 30 11.55 17.80 -8.13
N ASP A 31 10.45 17.96 -8.85
CA ASP A 31 9.46 18.98 -8.58
C ASP A 31 8.74 18.55 -7.33
N ILE A 32 8.77 19.44 -6.35
CA ILE A 32 7.99 19.34 -5.13
C ILE A 32 6.55 19.01 -5.51
N ALA A 33 6.13 17.78 -5.20
CA ALA A 33 4.77 17.34 -5.45
C ALA A 33 3.93 17.78 -4.26
N CYS A 34 2.86 18.53 -4.52
CA CYS A 34 1.91 18.95 -3.49
C CYS A 34 0.50 18.39 -3.75
N PHE A 35 -0.21 18.12 -2.66
CA PHE A 35 -1.56 17.58 -2.69
C PHE A 35 -2.39 18.18 -1.55
N ASP A 36 -3.59 18.66 -1.88
CA ASP A 36 -4.53 19.18 -0.89
C ASP A 36 -5.41 18.03 -0.33
N LEU A 37 -5.05 17.54 0.84
CA LEU A 37 -5.82 16.54 1.57
C LEU A 37 -7.04 17.21 2.21
N ASN A 38 -8.24 16.72 1.90
CA ASN A 38 -9.50 17.24 2.41
C ASN A 38 -10.34 16.14 3.08
N ASP A 39 -11.46 16.52 3.70
CA ASP A 39 -12.33 15.60 4.42
C ASP A 39 -12.92 14.50 3.54
N SER A 40 -13.16 14.77 2.25
CA SER A 40 -13.67 13.77 1.31
C SER A 40 -12.66 12.63 1.09
N HIS A 41 -11.38 12.99 0.95
CA HIS A 41 -10.30 12.01 0.86
C HIS A 41 -10.21 11.15 2.13
N ILE A 42 -10.20 11.79 3.29
CA ILE A 42 -10.15 11.12 4.60
C ILE A 42 -11.35 10.20 4.81
N ASN A 43 -12.55 10.67 4.48
CA ASN A 43 -13.78 9.89 4.61
C ASN A 43 -13.78 8.68 3.67
N THR A 44 -13.21 8.80 2.47
CA THR A 44 -13.06 7.67 1.55
C THR A 44 -12.15 6.59 2.15
N LEU A 45 -11.01 6.99 2.70
CA LEU A 45 -10.06 6.07 3.35
C LEU A 45 -10.65 5.41 4.60
N ARG A 46 -11.32 6.17 5.46
CA ARG A 46 -12.05 5.67 6.66
C ARG A 46 -13.11 4.64 6.36
N ASN A 47 -13.71 4.71 5.16
CA ASN A 47 -14.76 3.80 4.72
C ASN A 47 -14.23 2.60 3.91
N SER A 48 -12.93 2.53 3.65
CA SER A 48 -12.31 1.43 2.92
C SER A 48 -12.14 0.21 3.81
N ALA A 49 -12.28 -0.98 3.22
CA ALA A 49 -11.94 -2.23 3.88
C ALA A 49 -10.48 -2.57 3.60
N VAL A 50 -9.76 -3.08 4.59
CA VAL A 50 -8.42 -3.62 4.39
C VAL A 50 -8.51 -5.12 4.15
N THR A 51 -7.91 -5.59 3.05
CA THR A 51 -7.75 -6.99 2.67
C THR A 51 -6.26 -7.32 2.56
N PHE A 52 -5.92 -8.55 2.15
CA PHE A 52 -4.54 -8.95 1.95
C PHE A 52 -4.30 -9.32 0.48
N ASP A 53 -3.42 -8.58 -0.20
CA ASP A 53 -2.89 -8.99 -1.50
C ASP A 53 -2.08 -10.26 -1.28
N THR A 54 -2.22 -11.27 -2.12
CA THR A 54 -1.46 -12.53 -2.01
C THR A 54 -0.31 -12.62 -3.03
N THR A 55 -0.14 -11.60 -3.87
CA THR A 55 0.94 -11.55 -4.86
C THR A 55 2.30 -11.33 -4.20
N GLU A 56 3.35 -12.01 -4.71
CA GLU A 56 4.76 -11.76 -4.35
C GLU A 56 5.10 -11.73 -2.84
N GLY A 57 4.42 -12.53 -2.01
CA GLY A 57 4.59 -12.54 -0.53
C GLY A 57 3.44 -11.86 0.21
N GLY A 58 2.70 -11.03 -0.51
CA GLY A 58 1.43 -10.43 -0.12
C GLY A 58 1.58 -9.26 0.83
N ALA A 59 0.64 -8.32 0.83
CA ALA A 59 0.64 -7.15 1.71
C ALA A 59 -0.78 -6.60 1.96
N PRO A 60 -1.00 -5.81 3.02
CA PRO A 60 -2.27 -5.14 3.23
C PRO A 60 -2.65 -4.23 2.04
N MET A 61 -3.88 -4.31 1.58
CA MET A 61 -4.41 -3.48 0.50
C MET A 61 -5.83 -3.00 0.79
N LEU A 62 -6.23 -1.91 0.15
CA LEU A 62 -7.58 -1.37 0.24
C LEU A 62 -8.50 -2.04 -0.78
N SER A 63 -9.57 -2.63 -0.29
CA SER A 63 -10.71 -3.03 -1.10
C SER A 63 -11.73 -1.89 -1.15
N PHE A 64 -11.86 -1.28 -2.33
CA PHE A 64 -12.88 -0.26 -2.60
C PHE A 64 -14.17 -0.84 -3.19
N GLU A 65 -14.12 -2.09 -3.67
CA GLU A 65 -15.25 -2.80 -4.31
C GLU A 65 -16.44 -2.98 -3.36
N LEU A 66 -16.21 -2.95 -2.05
CA LEU A 66 -17.25 -3.15 -1.05
C LEU A 66 -18.18 -1.93 -0.87
N LYS A 67 -17.88 -0.77 -1.49
CA LYS A 67 -18.66 0.47 -1.35
C LYS A 67 -18.74 1.36 -2.60
N ASP A 68 -18.81 0.79 -3.81
CA ASP A 68 -19.33 1.53 -4.99
C ASP A 68 -20.78 2.04 -4.80
N LEU A 69 -21.42 1.75 -3.66
CA LEU A 69 -22.74 2.23 -3.23
C LEU A 69 -22.78 3.65 -2.65
N LEU A 70 -21.67 4.36 -2.45
CA LEU A 70 -21.67 5.69 -1.78
C LEU A 70 -21.24 6.89 -2.64
N PHE A 71 -20.89 6.68 -3.92
CA PHE A 71 -20.66 7.78 -4.86
C PHE A 71 -21.63 7.65 -6.05
N PRO A 72 -22.87 8.16 -5.96
CA PRO A 72 -23.79 8.16 -7.07
C PRO A 72 -23.32 9.16 -8.13
N GLY A 73 -22.56 8.67 -9.10
CA GLY A 73 -22.22 9.37 -10.33
C GLY A 73 -22.19 8.37 -11.46
N LYS A 74 -23.17 8.42 -12.38
CA LYS A 74 -23.16 7.63 -13.61
C LYS A 74 -21.86 7.92 -14.34
N ILE A 75 -21.02 6.91 -14.43
CA ILE A 75 -19.77 7.03 -15.11
C ILE A 75 -20.03 6.75 -16.61
N SER A 76 -19.49 7.59 -17.50
CA SER A 76 -19.69 7.53 -18.95
C SER A 76 -18.40 7.16 -19.70
N ALA A 77 -18.49 6.32 -20.73
CA ALA A 77 -17.41 5.65 -21.48
C ALA A 77 -16.12 6.44 -21.89
N ASN A 78 -16.04 7.77 -21.73
CA ASN A 78 -14.77 8.53 -21.71
C ASN A 78 -14.01 8.41 -20.36
N GLU A 79 -14.13 7.24 -19.76
CA GLU A 79 -14.11 7.01 -18.32
C GLU A 79 -12.78 6.52 -17.75
N SER A 80 -11.93 5.97 -18.62
CA SER A 80 -10.67 5.32 -18.23
C SER A 80 -9.63 6.30 -17.72
N LEU A 81 -9.63 7.54 -18.23
CA LEU A 81 -8.80 8.63 -17.69
C LEU A 81 -9.28 9.08 -16.31
N ASP A 82 -10.60 9.08 -16.07
CA ASP A 82 -11.21 9.47 -14.80
C ASP A 82 -11.00 8.40 -13.71
N THR A 83 -11.10 7.11 -14.05
CA THR A 83 -10.78 6.01 -13.11
C THR A 83 -9.31 6.03 -12.70
N THR A 84 -8.40 6.23 -13.66
CA THR A 84 -6.95 6.32 -13.39
C THR A 84 -6.63 7.52 -12.48
N ASN A 85 -7.17 8.70 -12.79
CA ASN A 85 -6.96 9.90 -11.96
C ASN A 85 -7.54 9.74 -10.56
N ARG A 86 -8.74 9.18 -10.41
CA ARG A 86 -9.34 8.88 -9.10
C ARG A 86 -8.47 7.95 -8.28
N ALA A 87 -7.92 6.93 -8.93
CA ALA A 87 -7.10 5.95 -8.24
C ALA A 87 -5.72 6.52 -7.85
N ILE A 88 -5.12 7.39 -8.68
CA ILE A 88 -3.93 8.17 -8.33
C ILE A 88 -4.22 9.08 -7.11
N ILE A 89 -5.33 9.84 -7.14
CA ILE A 89 -5.72 10.73 -6.03
C ILE A 89 -5.90 9.94 -4.73
N LYS A 90 -6.61 8.81 -4.78
CA LYS A 90 -6.79 7.93 -3.62
C LYS A 90 -5.45 7.32 -3.16
N GLY A 91 -4.56 6.97 -4.08
CA GLY A 91 -3.22 6.45 -3.78
C GLY A 91 -2.34 7.48 -3.07
N ILE A 92 -2.34 8.73 -3.54
CA ILE A 92 -1.64 9.85 -2.89
C ILE A 92 -2.21 10.09 -1.50
N ALA A 93 -3.54 10.18 -1.37
CA ALA A 93 -4.20 10.35 -0.08
C ALA A 93 -3.86 9.21 0.89
N PHE A 94 -3.84 7.96 0.41
CA PHE A 94 -3.46 6.80 1.20
C PHE A 94 -1.99 6.88 1.67
N GLN A 95 -1.07 7.27 0.80
CA GLN A 95 0.34 7.45 1.16
C GLN A 95 0.52 8.54 2.22
N ILE A 96 -0.16 9.68 2.06
CA ILE A 96 -0.17 10.75 3.07
C ILE A 96 -0.72 10.21 4.40
N PHE A 97 -1.80 9.42 4.36
CA PHE A 97 -2.39 8.83 5.56
C PHE A 97 -1.42 7.90 6.27
N LEU A 98 -0.68 7.04 5.55
CA LEU A 98 0.35 6.20 6.15
C LEU A 98 1.48 7.01 6.80
N ASN A 99 1.93 8.10 6.17
CA ASN A 99 3.07 8.88 6.67
C ASN A 99 2.71 9.84 7.81
N ALA A 100 1.51 10.44 7.76
CA ALA A 100 1.15 11.57 8.60
C ALA A 100 0.04 11.28 9.61
N ALA A 101 -0.77 10.23 9.43
CA ALA A 101 -1.78 9.89 10.42
C ALA A 101 -1.11 9.36 11.70
N THR A 102 -1.65 9.78 12.84
CA THR A 102 -1.17 9.33 14.15
C THR A 102 -2.27 8.56 14.87
N LEU A 103 -1.87 7.54 15.62
CA LEU A 103 -2.76 6.78 16.47
C LEU A 103 -1.98 6.32 17.71
N LYS A 104 -2.56 6.53 18.89
CA LYS A 104 -1.95 6.09 20.15
C LYS A 104 -2.01 4.57 20.28
N SER A 105 -0.99 3.98 20.87
CA SER A 105 -1.04 2.58 21.31
C SER A 105 -2.25 2.34 22.23
N GLY A 106 -2.97 1.24 22.04
CA GLY A 106 -4.19 0.96 22.79
C GLY A 106 -5.04 -0.19 22.23
N ASN A 107 -6.08 -0.55 22.98
CA ASN A 107 -7.09 -1.50 22.53
C ASN A 107 -8.14 -0.78 21.70
N TYR A 108 -8.37 -1.27 20.49
CA TYR A 108 -9.38 -0.79 19.57
C TYR A 108 -10.34 -1.90 19.22
N SER A 109 -11.56 -1.52 18.82
CA SER A 109 -12.53 -2.45 18.24
C SER A 109 -13.18 -1.83 17.02
N PHE A 110 -13.44 -2.62 16.00
CA PHE A 110 -14.14 -2.17 14.80
C PHE A 110 -15.09 -3.24 14.28
N THR A 111 -16.13 -2.80 13.55
CA THR A 111 -16.99 -3.70 12.80
C THR A 111 -16.21 -4.24 11.61
N ASN A 112 -16.08 -5.56 11.51
CA ASN A 112 -15.40 -6.21 10.42
C ASN A 112 -16.09 -5.87 9.09
N PRO A 113 -15.42 -5.13 8.18
CA PRO A 113 -16.05 -4.71 6.92
C PRO A 113 -16.22 -5.85 5.93
N LEU A 114 -15.65 -7.03 6.19
CA LEU A 114 -15.74 -8.23 5.35
C LEU A 114 -16.73 -9.27 5.90
N PHE A 115 -17.35 -9.04 7.05
CA PHE A 115 -18.15 -10.08 7.73
C PHE A 115 -19.30 -10.64 6.88
N ASP A 116 -19.96 -9.79 6.10
CA ASP A 116 -21.07 -10.16 5.21
C ASP A 116 -20.61 -10.35 3.74
N ASP A 117 -19.30 -10.34 3.46
CA ASP A 117 -18.79 -10.62 2.11
C ASP A 117 -18.65 -12.14 1.93
N ASP A 118 -19.47 -12.75 1.08
CA ASP A 118 -19.41 -14.18 0.76
C ASP A 118 -18.01 -14.63 0.26
N ASN A 119 -17.19 -13.68 -0.21
CA ASN A 119 -15.83 -13.90 -0.67
C ASN A 119 -14.74 -13.50 0.35
N HIS A 120 -15.08 -13.14 1.60
CA HIS A 120 -14.06 -12.71 2.57
C HIS A 120 -12.93 -13.74 2.72
N ASN A 121 -13.27 -15.03 2.72
CA ASN A 121 -12.27 -16.09 2.75
C ASN A 121 -11.27 -15.97 1.60
N SER A 122 -11.66 -15.74 0.35
CA SER A 122 -10.67 -15.61 -0.74
C SER A 122 -9.79 -14.35 -0.61
N ARG A 123 -10.25 -13.33 0.12
CA ARG A 123 -9.54 -12.05 0.34
C ARG A 123 -8.52 -12.07 1.48
N ILE A 124 -8.58 -13.05 2.39
CA ILE A 124 -7.67 -13.18 3.55
C ILE A 124 -7.21 -14.63 3.87
N SER A 125 -7.66 -15.63 3.11
CA SER A 125 -7.43 -17.07 3.41
C SER A 125 -6.00 -17.55 3.35
N SER A 126 -5.10 -16.80 2.71
CA SER A 126 -3.68 -17.13 2.72
C SER A 126 -3.05 -17.02 4.11
N ILE A 127 -3.75 -16.41 5.08
CA ILE A 127 -3.25 -16.20 6.45
C ILE A 127 -4.24 -16.79 7.47
N PRO A 128 -4.01 -18.02 7.97
CA PRO A 128 -4.91 -18.68 8.92
C PRO A 128 -5.26 -17.84 10.15
N LYS A 129 -4.28 -17.10 10.69
CA LYS A 129 -4.50 -16.21 11.85
C LYS A 129 -5.45 -15.05 11.56
N LEU A 130 -5.50 -14.55 10.31
CA LEU A 130 -6.45 -13.51 9.93
C LEU A 130 -7.86 -14.07 9.74
N LEU A 131 -8.00 -15.31 9.25
CA LEU A 131 -9.31 -15.96 9.13
C LEU A 131 -10.02 -16.00 10.48
N GLU A 132 -9.36 -16.48 11.53
CA GLU A 132 -9.94 -16.55 12.89
C GLU A 132 -10.39 -15.17 13.39
N LEU A 133 -9.62 -14.12 13.10
CA LEU A 133 -9.97 -12.76 13.51
C LEU A 133 -11.22 -12.27 12.77
N TYR A 134 -11.30 -12.54 11.47
CA TYR A 134 -12.33 -12.03 10.56
C TYR A 134 -13.59 -12.91 10.49
N ASP A 135 -13.64 -14.05 11.17
CA ASP A 135 -14.89 -14.80 11.39
C ASP A 135 -15.85 -14.08 12.35
N ASN A 136 -15.39 -13.01 13.00
CA ASN A 136 -16.17 -12.23 13.96
C ASN A 136 -16.71 -10.94 13.34
N LYS A 137 -17.96 -10.59 13.67
CA LYS A 137 -18.58 -9.31 13.26
C LYS A 137 -17.87 -8.10 13.86
N THR A 138 -17.35 -8.26 15.06
CA THR A 138 -16.59 -7.23 15.78
C THR A 138 -15.19 -7.76 16.04
N ILE A 139 -14.18 -7.03 15.59
CA ILE A 139 -12.77 -7.37 15.78
C ILE A 139 -12.21 -6.50 16.89
N GLY A 140 -11.61 -7.13 17.91
CA GLY A 140 -10.76 -6.46 18.90
C GLY A 140 -9.29 -6.55 18.50
N PHE A 141 -8.57 -5.45 18.57
CA PHE A 141 -7.17 -5.38 18.17
C PHE A 141 -6.36 -4.45 19.08
N TYR A 142 -5.18 -4.91 19.51
CA TYR A 142 -4.24 -4.07 20.25
C TYR A 142 -3.24 -3.43 19.28
N PHE A 143 -3.40 -2.13 19.06
CA PHE A 143 -2.48 -1.33 18.26
C PHE A 143 -1.29 -0.90 19.15
N ASN A 144 -0.06 -1.10 18.67
CA ASN A 144 1.16 -0.80 19.42
C ASN A 144 2.14 0.05 18.56
N GLU A 145 3.24 0.48 19.15
CA GLU A 145 4.24 1.32 18.47
C GLU A 145 4.93 0.63 17.29
N ASN A 146 5.10 -0.69 17.32
CA ASN A 146 5.68 -1.43 16.19
C ASN A 146 4.74 -1.38 14.99
N HIS A 147 3.41 -1.51 15.21
CA HIS A 147 2.43 -1.34 14.14
C HIS A 147 2.49 0.07 13.55
N ALA A 148 2.54 1.10 14.39
CA ALA A 148 2.64 2.50 13.93
C ALA A 148 3.91 2.72 13.09
N THR A 149 5.05 2.24 13.59
CA THR A 149 6.35 2.40 12.93
C THR A 149 6.39 1.70 11.57
N LEU A 150 5.86 0.48 11.48
CA LEU A 150 5.81 -0.27 10.22
C LEU A 150 4.84 0.35 9.21
N LEU A 151 3.64 0.75 9.64
CA LEU A 151 2.70 1.42 8.74
C LEU A 151 3.28 2.73 8.19
N LYS A 152 3.96 3.52 9.03
CA LYS A 152 4.63 4.75 8.60
C LYS A 152 5.76 4.48 7.60
N SER A 153 6.51 3.39 7.79
CA SER A 153 7.61 2.97 6.93
C SER A 153 7.16 2.24 5.66
N SER A 154 5.86 1.97 5.51
CA SER A 154 5.33 1.20 4.40
C SER A 154 5.34 2.00 3.10
N LYS A 155 5.79 1.38 2.01
CA LYS A 155 5.70 1.90 0.65
C LYS A 155 4.30 1.67 0.12
N ALA A 156 3.54 2.74 -0.03
CA ALA A 156 2.29 2.70 -0.78
C ALA A 156 2.56 2.28 -2.23
N SER A 157 1.69 1.43 -2.77
CA SER A 157 1.68 1.01 -4.15
C SER A 157 0.30 1.23 -4.73
N PHE A 158 0.30 1.64 -5.99
CA PHE A 158 -0.88 1.63 -6.83
C PHE A 158 -0.56 0.83 -8.09
N SER A 159 -0.96 -0.43 -8.10
CA SER A 159 -0.72 -1.33 -9.23
C SER A 159 -2.02 -2.01 -9.63
N TYR A 160 -2.27 -2.10 -10.93
CA TYR A 160 -3.45 -2.76 -11.49
C TYR A 160 -4.79 -2.27 -10.91
N GLY A 161 -4.90 -0.99 -10.53
CA GLY A 161 -6.14 -0.44 -9.96
C GLY A 161 -6.32 -0.66 -8.45
N VAL A 162 -5.38 -1.34 -7.80
CA VAL A 162 -5.40 -1.64 -6.36
C VAL A 162 -4.49 -0.67 -5.62
N ILE A 163 -4.99 -0.08 -4.53
CA ILE A 163 -4.22 0.79 -3.65
C ILE A 163 -3.90 -0.01 -2.39
N GLY A 164 -2.63 -0.07 -2.01
CA GLY A 164 -2.21 -0.82 -0.83
C GLY A 164 -0.77 -0.59 -0.50
N ILE A 165 -0.24 -1.42 0.39
CA ILE A 165 1.19 -1.53 0.62
C ILE A 165 1.80 -2.36 -0.50
N ASN A 166 3.02 -2.01 -0.94
CA ASN A 166 3.72 -2.71 -2.01
C ASN A 166 3.99 -4.18 -1.61
N ALA A 167 3.32 -5.12 -2.26
CA ALA A 167 3.43 -6.55 -1.92
C ALA A 167 4.83 -7.15 -2.17
N LYS A 168 5.58 -6.60 -3.13
CA LYS A 168 6.94 -7.06 -3.45
C LYS A 168 7.98 -6.52 -2.47
N ARG A 169 7.82 -5.25 -2.10
CA ARG A 169 8.81 -4.44 -1.38
C ARG A 169 8.11 -3.49 -0.41
N PRO A 170 7.50 -4.03 0.66
CA PRO A 170 6.61 -3.27 1.52
C PRO A 170 7.31 -2.18 2.32
N PHE A 171 8.59 -2.33 2.67
CA PHE A 171 9.29 -1.39 3.57
C PHE A 171 10.62 -0.85 3.06
N GLY A 172 11.15 -1.40 1.96
CA GLY A 172 12.51 -1.11 1.52
C GLY A 172 12.73 -1.52 0.07
N ASP A 173 13.98 -1.81 -0.30
CA ASP A 173 14.32 -2.33 -1.62
C ASP A 173 14.65 -3.83 -1.60
N SER A 174 14.67 -4.43 -0.41
CA SER A 174 14.92 -5.86 -0.19
C SER A 174 13.74 -6.71 -0.67
N THR A 175 14.06 -7.85 -1.28
CA THR A 175 13.06 -8.91 -1.54
C THR A 175 12.77 -9.72 -0.28
N ALA A 176 13.72 -9.77 0.65
CA ALA A 176 13.58 -10.43 1.95
C ALA A 176 13.13 -9.37 2.97
N PHE A 177 11.85 -9.01 2.90
CA PHE A 177 11.28 -7.90 3.67
C PHE A 177 11.27 -8.16 5.18
N GLU A 178 11.43 -9.41 5.62
CA GLU A 178 11.56 -9.76 7.04
C GLU A 178 12.75 -9.03 7.70
N TYR A 179 13.85 -8.83 6.95
CA TYR A 179 15.01 -8.07 7.44
C TYR A 179 14.70 -6.58 7.57
N ASP A 180 13.99 -6.01 6.59
CA ASP A 180 13.54 -4.62 6.66
C ASP A 180 12.64 -4.41 7.89
N ILE A 181 11.70 -5.35 8.16
CA ILE A 181 10.84 -5.30 9.35
C ILE A 181 11.70 -5.32 10.62
N ALA A 182 12.66 -6.25 10.71
CA ALA A 182 13.53 -6.37 11.89
C ALA A 182 14.34 -5.08 12.13
N ASP A 183 14.91 -4.51 11.07
CA ASP A 183 15.67 -3.25 11.15
C ASP A 183 14.76 -2.09 11.62
N ILE A 184 13.55 -1.99 11.06
CA ILE A 184 12.58 -0.93 11.40
C ILE A 184 12.13 -1.01 12.86
N VAL A 185 11.90 -2.21 13.39
CA VAL A 185 11.48 -2.42 14.78
C VAL A 185 12.66 -2.55 15.76
N GLY A 186 13.90 -2.44 15.28
CA GLY A 186 15.11 -2.48 16.10
C GLY A 186 15.48 -3.88 16.63
N GLU A 187 14.98 -4.94 16.01
CA GLU A 187 15.29 -6.33 16.36
C GLU A 187 16.67 -6.73 15.79
N LYS A 188 17.58 -7.17 16.65
CA LYS A 188 18.91 -7.59 16.24
C LYS A 188 18.90 -9.04 15.76
N TYR A 189 19.43 -9.28 14.57
CA TYR A 189 19.68 -10.63 14.03
C TYR A 189 21.17 -10.88 13.78
N PRO A 190 21.64 -12.14 13.87
CA PRO A 190 22.99 -12.50 13.46
C PRO A 190 23.21 -12.16 11.99
N VAL A 191 24.28 -11.43 11.70
CA VAL A 191 24.74 -11.14 10.35
C VAL A 191 26.00 -11.97 10.10
N ASN A 192 25.99 -12.76 9.03
CA ASN A 192 27.16 -13.52 8.60
C ASN A 192 28.21 -12.58 7.98
N ASN A 193 29.44 -13.09 7.78
CA ASN A 193 30.55 -12.31 7.21
C ASN A 193 30.31 -11.79 5.78
N ASP A 194 29.31 -12.31 5.08
CA ASP A 194 28.88 -11.89 3.74
C ASP A 194 27.66 -10.95 3.77
N ASN A 195 27.33 -10.38 4.93
CA ASN A 195 26.14 -9.56 5.19
C ASN A 195 24.81 -10.30 4.97
N THR A 196 24.80 -11.63 4.88
CA THR A 196 23.56 -12.39 4.93
C THR A 196 23.13 -12.58 6.38
N GLY A 197 21.95 -12.10 6.75
CA GLY A 197 21.37 -12.39 8.05
C GLY A 197 20.91 -13.84 8.14
N ASN A 198 20.90 -14.42 9.34
CA ASN A 198 20.19 -15.67 9.60
C ASN A 198 19.26 -15.45 10.80
N MET A 199 17.98 -15.23 10.55
CA MET A 199 16.98 -15.18 11.61
C MET A 199 16.76 -16.58 12.20
N SER A 200 16.63 -16.65 13.53
CA SER A 200 16.11 -17.87 14.15
C SER A 200 14.66 -18.09 13.71
N ALA A 201 14.20 -19.35 13.73
CA ALA A 201 12.81 -19.67 13.41
C ALA A 201 11.82 -18.92 14.32
N GLU A 202 12.16 -18.73 15.60
CA GLU A 202 11.36 -17.96 16.54
C GLU A 202 11.27 -16.48 16.14
N MET A 203 12.40 -15.87 15.78
CA MET A 203 12.42 -14.48 15.32
C MET A 203 11.60 -14.30 14.05
N LEU A 204 11.76 -15.21 13.08
CA LEU A 204 10.99 -15.16 11.84
C LEU A 204 9.48 -15.28 12.11
N ASP A 205 9.05 -16.17 13.01
CA ASP A 205 7.62 -16.28 13.38
C ASP A 205 7.10 -14.98 14.02
N ARG A 206 7.87 -14.35 14.91
CA ARG A 206 7.48 -13.06 15.51
C ARG A 206 7.37 -11.94 14.46
N ILE A 207 8.34 -11.85 13.55
CA ILE A 207 8.37 -10.86 12.47
C ILE A 207 7.19 -11.06 11.51
N MET A 208 6.95 -12.30 11.09
CA MET A 208 5.82 -12.62 10.20
C MET A 208 4.47 -12.40 10.88
N ARG A 209 4.37 -12.70 12.18
CA ARG A 209 3.16 -12.38 12.95
C ARG A 209 2.90 -10.87 12.92
N LEU A 210 3.92 -10.06 13.20
CA LEU A 210 3.81 -8.61 13.18
C LEU A 210 3.42 -8.09 11.78
N TYR A 211 3.97 -8.69 10.72
CA TYR A 211 3.61 -8.38 9.35
C TYR A 211 2.12 -8.62 9.05
N TYR A 212 1.59 -9.77 9.45
CA TYR A 212 0.17 -10.09 9.25
C TYR A 212 -0.75 -9.23 10.11
N GLU A 213 -0.31 -8.82 11.30
CA GLU A 213 -1.02 -7.88 12.17
C GLU A 213 -1.16 -6.49 11.52
N LEU A 214 -0.44 -6.17 10.44
CA LEU A 214 -0.63 -4.93 9.69
C LEU A 214 -1.99 -4.80 9.00
N VAL A 215 -2.68 -5.90 8.71
CA VAL A 215 -4.04 -5.85 8.14
C VAL A 215 -5.02 -5.20 9.13
N PRO A 216 -5.24 -5.75 10.35
CA PRO A 216 -6.09 -5.10 11.33
C PRO A 216 -5.48 -3.79 11.85
N ALA A 217 -4.16 -3.65 11.93
CA ALA A 217 -3.54 -2.38 12.32
C ALA A 217 -3.85 -1.25 11.34
N LEU A 218 -3.75 -1.51 10.03
CA LEU A 218 -4.11 -0.53 9.00
C LEU A 218 -5.60 -0.21 9.07
N GLN A 219 -6.47 -1.21 9.27
CA GLN A 219 -7.91 -0.96 9.41
C GLN A 219 -8.23 -0.05 10.60
N VAL A 220 -7.58 -0.29 11.74
CA VAL A 220 -7.71 0.52 12.95
C VAL A 220 -7.15 1.93 12.74
N LEU A 221 -6.00 2.07 12.08
CA LEU A 221 -5.41 3.36 11.72
C LEU A 221 -6.34 4.16 10.81
N LEU A 222 -6.91 3.55 9.77
CA LEU A 222 -7.84 4.23 8.87
C LEU A 222 -9.05 4.77 9.61
N ILE A 223 -9.66 3.98 10.51
CA ILE A 223 -10.87 4.34 11.23
C ILE A 223 -10.61 5.41 12.29
N ASN A 224 -9.55 5.24 13.09
CA ASN A 224 -9.33 6.01 14.32
C ASN A 224 -8.18 7.02 14.23
N GLY A 225 -7.38 6.95 13.17
CA GLY A 225 -6.22 7.80 12.98
C GLY A 225 -6.58 9.28 12.91
N GLU A 226 -5.81 10.08 13.63
CA GLU A 226 -5.86 11.53 13.60
C GLU A 226 -4.94 12.04 12.49
N ILE A 227 -5.49 12.81 11.57
CA ILE A 227 -4.77 13.46 10.49
C ILE A 227 -5.44 14.81 10.18
N GLU A 228 -4.62 15.82 9.90
CA GLU A 228 -5.12 17.16 9.57
C GLU A 228 -5.33 17.30 8.07
N THR A 229 -6.40 18.00 7.66
CA THR A 229 -6.55 18.46 6.28
C THR A 229 -5.59 19.60 5.99
N GLY A 230 -5.32 19.82 4.70
CA GLY A 230 -4.45 20.88 4.21
C GLY A 230 -3.51 20.41 3.10
N LYS A 231 -2.56 21.28 2.78
CA LYS A 231 -1.57 21.05 1.74
C LYS A 231 -0.43 20.20 2.29
N TYR A 232 -0.21 19.05 1.67
CA TYR A 232 0.96 18.21 1.92
C TYR A 232 1.89 18.30 0.72
N CYS A 233 3.19 18.37 0.96
CA CYS A 233 4.19 18.38 -0.11
C CYS A 233 5.30 17.37 0.19
N ARG A 234 5.94 16.86 -0.87
CA ARG A 234 7.15 16.03 -0.80
C ARG A 234 8.14 16.48 -1.87
N GLU A 235 9.43 16.31 -1.59
CA GLU A 235 10.49 16.74 -2.52
C GLU A 235 10.59 15.81 -3.75
N ASN A 236 10.46 14.50 -3.54
CA ASN A 236 10.49 13.50 -4.60
C ASN A 236 9.61 12.30 -4.23
N SER A 237 9.52 11.29 -5.10
CA SER A 237 8.66 10.11 -4.91
C SER A 237 9.02 9.24 -3.69
N ASN A 238 10.26 9.34 -3.18
CA ASN A 238 10.75 8.58 -2.05
C ASN A 238 10.71 9.36 -0.72
N SER A 239 10.48 10.67 -0.76
CA SER A 239 10.37 11.51 0.45
C SER A 239 9.01 11.36 1.13
N GLU A 240 8.99 11.52 2.45
CA GLU A 240 7.75 11.61 3.23
C GLU A 240 6.91 12.83 2.79
N TRP A 241 5.59 12.70 2.88
CA TRP A 241 4.68 13.83 2.74
C TRP A 241 4.69 14.68 4.02
N ILE A 242 5.02 15.95 3.90
CA ILE A 242 5.09 16.90 5.00
C ILE A 242 3.98 17.94 4.84
N LYS A 243 3.27 18.25 5.93
CA LYS A 243 2.26 19.32 5.93
C LYS A 243 2.95 20.68 5.81
N PHE A 244 2.49 21.51 4.87
CA PHE A 244 3.00 22.85 4.60
C PHE A 244 2.11 23.94 5.22
#